data_AF-A0A972HZ10-F1
#
_entry.id   AF-A0A972HZ10-F1
#
_cell.length_a   1.000
_cell.length_b   1.000
_cell.length_c   1.000
_cell.angle_alpha   90.00
_cell.angle_beta   90.00
_cell.angle_gamma   90.00
#
_symmetry.space_group_name_H-M   'P 1'
#
loop_
_entity.id
_entity.type
_entity.pdbx_description
1 polymer ?
#
loop_
_entity_poly.entity_id
_entity_poly.type
_entity_poly.pdbx_seq_one_letter_code
_entity_poly.pdbx_strand_id
1 'polypeptide(L)' 'MAKECILEPGEKCVECGRCDCCDLDPAKICDNCLRCLGDADYSGVMIDKIILPKEIKFKYRRRKSAKDKH' A
#
# COMPACT_ATOMS: atom_id res chain seq x y z
N MET A 1 -6.36 20.74 -20.05
CA MET A 1 -6.17 20.48 -18.61
C MET A 1 -4.70 20.12 -18.42
N ALA A 2 -4.02 20.67 -17.42
CA ALA A 2 -2.63 20.29 -17.13
C ALA A 2 -2.61 18.97 -16.37
N LYS A 3 -1.72 18.05 -16.74
CA LYS A 3 -1.54 16.77 -16.04
C LYS A 3 -0.77 17.03 -14.73
N GLU A 4 -1.19 16.43 -13.63
CA GLU A 4 -0.47 16.48 -12.35
C GLU A 4 0.73 15.50 -12.37
N CYS A 5 1.75 15.82 -11.58
CA CYS A 5 2.91 14.96 -11.41
C CYS A 5 2.57 13.77 -10.49
N ILE A 6 2.88 12.55 -10.91
CA ILE A 6 2.65 11.34 -10.10
C ILE A 6 3.64 11.21 -8.93
N LEU A 7 4.86 11.73 -9.10
CA LEU A 7 5.89 11.70 -8.05
C LEU A 7 5.76 12.86 -7.06
N GLU A 8 5.17 13.98 -7.49
CA GLU A 8 5.00 15.19 -6.69
C GLU A 8 3.52 15.61 -6.70
N PRO A 9 2.67 14.99 -5.85
CA PRO A 9 1.24 15.28 -5.82
C PRO A 9 0.96 16.76 -5.52
N GLY A 10 0.04 17.36 -6.28
CA GLY A 10 -0.29 18.79 -6.18
C GLY A 10 0.55 19.70 -7.10
N GLU A 11 1.62 19.18 -7.70
CA GLU A 11 2.45 19.91 -8.67
C GLU A 11 2.06 19.58 -10.12
N LYS A 12 2.26 20.54 -11.03
CA LYS A 12 2.05 20.32 -12.47
C LYS A 12 3.19 19.48 -13.06
N CYS A 13 2.85 18.55 -13.95
CA CYS A 13 3.84 17.79 -14.70
C CYS A 13 4.61 18.72 -15.66
N VAL A 14 5.94 18.69 -15.57
CA VAL A 14 6.88 19.45 -16.43
C VAL A 14 7.60 18.55 -17.44
N GLU A 15 7.06 17.35 -17.68
CA GLU A 15 7.60 16.37 -18.65
C GLU A 15 9.09 16.03 -18.42
N CYS A 16 9.51 15.93 -17.15
CA CYS A 16 10.92 15.68 -16.82
C CYS A 16 11.40 14.23 -17.03
N GLY A 17 10.51 13.27 -17.34
CA GLY A 17 10.85 11.87 -17.58
C GLY A 17 11.25 11.04 -16.34
N ARG A 18 11.30 11.62 -15.13
CA ARG A 18 11.73 10.89 -13.91
C ARG A 18 10.84 9.71 -13.56
N CYS A 19 9.54 9.81 -13.82
CA CYS A 19 8.59 8.72 -13.57
C CYS A 19 8.76 7.53 -14.52
N ASP A 20 9.57 7.68 -15.58
CA ASP A 20 9.89 6.62 -16.52
C ASP A 20 11.16 5.86 -16.12
N CYS A 21 11.90 6.31 -15.10
CA CYS A 21 13.10 5.64 -14.60
C CYS A 21 12.74 4.48 -13.66
N CYS A 22 13.64 3.50 -13.55
CA CYS A 22 13.49 2.38 -12.64
C CYS A 22 13.74 2.82 -11.18
N ASP A 23 12.85 2.41 -10.27
CA ASP A 23 12.98 2.73 -8.84
C ASP A 23 14.25 2.19 -8.18
N LEU A 24 14.81 1.10 -8.71
CA LEU A 24 16.06 0.51 -8.21
C LEU A 24 17.32 1.07 -8.88
N ASP A 25 17.20 1.54 -10.13
CA ASP A 25 18.31 2.04 -10.92
C ASP A 25 17.89 3.30 -11.70
N PRO A 26 18.18 4.50 -11.17
CA PRO A 26 17.81 5.77 -11.79
C PRO A 26 18.41 5.98 -13.19
N ALA A 27 19.46 5.25 -13.57
CA ALA A 27 20.08 5.33 -14.89
C ALA A 27 19.33 4.49 -15.95
N LYS A 28 18.39 3.64 -15.54
CA LYS A 28 17.65 2.73 -16.41
C LYS A 28 16.20 3.19 -16.58
N ILE A 29 15.67 3.15 -17.81
CA ILE A 29 14.23 3.29 -18.08
C ILE A 29 13.49 2.03 -17.60
N CYS A 30 12.38 2.22 -16.89
CA CYS A 30 11.56 1.13 -16.39
C CYS A 30 11.03 0.27 -17.54
N ASP A 31 11.36 -1.01 -17.50
CA ASP A 31 10.92 -2.04 -18.45
C ASP A 31 9.85 -2.96 -17.83
N ASN A 32 9.22 -2.53 -16.73
CA ASN A 32 8.26 -3.31 -15.95
C ASN A 32 8.79 -4.70 -15.54
N CYS A 33 10.09 -4.84 -15.24
CA CYS A 33 10.67 -6.11 -14.77
C CYS A 33 10.24 -6.54 -13.35
N LEU A 34 9.47 -5.71 -12.65
CA LEU A 34 8.89 -5.94 -11.31
C LEU A 34 9.89 -6.21 -10.17
N ARG A 35 11.20 -6.15 -10.41
CA ARG A 35 12.22 -6.37 -9.37
C ARG A 35 12.14 -5.40 -8.19
N CYS A 36 11.63 -4.18 -8.40
CA CYS A 36 11.41 -3.20 -7.33
C CYS A 36 10.31 -3.63 -6.34
N LEU A 37 9.46 -4.61 -6.69
CA LEU A 37 8.42 -5.15 -5.81
C LEU A 37 8.94 -6.26 -4.88
N GLY A 38 10.15 -6.77 -5.12
CA GLY A 38 10.71 -7.91 -4.39
C GLY A 38 10.07 -9.25 -4.76
N ASP A 39 10.35 -10.28 -3.96
CA ASP A 39 9.98 -11.68 -4.26
C ASP A 39 8.66 -12.14 -3.61
N ALA A 40 7.99 -11.27 -2.86
CA ALA A 40 6.78 -11.63 -2.13
C ALA A 40 5.53 -11.50 -3.02
N ASP A 41 4.68 -12.54 -3.01
CA ASP A 41 3.40 -12.52 -3.73
C ASP A 41 2.41 -11.48 -3.17
N TYR A 42 2.59 -11.07 -1.91
CA TYR A 42 1.76 -10.07 -1.25
C TYR A 42 2.57 -9.27 -0.22
N SER A 43 2.21 -7.99 -0.09
CA SER A 43 2.65 -7.14 1.03
C SER A 43 1.54 -7.08 2.07
N GLY A 44 1.85 -7.47 3.31
CA GLY A 44 0.90 -7.44 4.43
C GLY A 44 1.30 -6.36 5.44
N VAL A 45 0.31 -5.63 5.97
CA VAL A 45 0.48 -4.74 7.12
C VAL A 45 -0.31 -5.32 8.30
N MET A 46 0.38 -5.59 9.40
CA MET A 46 -0.26 -6.06 10.63
C MET A 46 -1.01 -4.91 11.30
N ILE A 47 -2.28 -5.14 11.64
CA ILE A 47 -3.09 -4.19 12.41
C ILE A 47 -3.04 -4.62 13.87
N ASP A 48 -2.29 -3.90 14.70
CA ASP A 48 -2.15 -4.22 16.13
C ASP A 48 -3.46 -3.97 16.90
N LYS A 49 -4.16 -2.88 16.58
CA LYS A 49 -5.39 -2.48 17.27
C LYS A 49 -6.28 -1.61 16.40
N ILE A 50 -7.60 -1.81 16.54
CA ILE A 50 -8.62 -0.91 15.99
C ILE A 50 -9.09 0.00 17.13
N ILE A 51 -8.93 1.31 16.99
CA ILE A 51 -9.44 2.32 17.93
C ILE A 51 -10.79 2.80 17.42
N LEU A 52 -11.83 2.61 18.23
CA LEU A 52 -13.20 2.98 17.88
C LEU A 52 -13.68 4.18 18.69
N PRO A 53 -14.44 5.11 18.08
CA PRO A 53 -15.23 6.10 18.80
C PRO A 53 -16.22 5.43 19.75
N LYS A 54 -16.56 6.09 20.87
CA LYS A 54 -17.40 5.52 21.94
C LYS A 54 -18.82 5.19 21.48
N GLU A 55 -19.25 5.81 20.40
CA GLU A 55 -20.59 5.73 19.84
C GLU A 55 -20.77 4.49 18.95
N ILE A 56 -19.66 3.89 18.48
CA ILE A 56 -19.71 2.73 17.58
C ILE A 56 -19.73 1.43 18.39
N LYS A 57 -20.92 0.82 18.48
CA LYS A 57 -21.12 -0.50 19.10
C LYS A 57 -21.11 -1.61 18.04
N PHE A 58 -19.95 -2.21 17.77
CA PHE A 58 -19.91 -3.42 16.96
C PHE A 58 -20.48 -4.62 17.74
N LYS A 59 -21.49 -5.30 17.17
CA LYS A 59 -22.00 -6.58 17.67
C LYS A 59 -21.11 -7.71 17.14
N TYR A 60 -19.97 -7.96 17.78
CA TYR A 60 -19.14 -9.12 17.42
C TYR A 60 -19.95 -10.42 17.51
N ARG A 61 -20.13 -11.16 16.40
CA ARG A 61 -20.55 -12.57 16.41
C ARG A 61 -19.33 -13.41 16.83
N ARG A 62 -19.12 -13.60 18.13
CA ARG A 62 -18.19 -14.63 18.63
C ARG A 62 -18.65 -15.99 18.08
N ARG A 63 -17.93 -16.55 17.10
CA ARG A 63 -17.91 -18.01 16.96
C ARG A 63 -17.09 -18.53 18.14
N LYS A 64 -17.76 -19.11 19.14
CA LYS A 64 -17.12 -19.82 20.24
C LYS A 64 -16.35 -20.99 19.62
N SER A 65 -15.03 -20.91 19.56
CA SER A 65 -14.20 -22.11 19.43
C SER A 65 -14.32 -22.83 20.78
N ALA A 66 -15.11 -23.90 20.80
CA ALA A 66 -15.09 -24.83 21.91
C ALA A 66 -13.74 -25.55 21.90
N LYS A 67 -12.96 -25.43 22.99
CA LYS A 67 -12.10 -26.46 23.60
C LYS A 67 -11.05 -25.81 24.52
N ASP A 68 -11.51 -25.39 25.70
CA ASP A 68 -10.71 -25.35 26.92
C ASP A 68 -11.50 -26.16 27.96
N LYS A 69 -11.38 -27.49 27.87
CA LYS A 69 -11.77 -28.47 28.89
C LYS A 69 -10.96 -29.74 28.65
N HIS A 70 -9.73 -29.79 29.14
CA HIS A 70 -9.25 -30.81 30.08
C HIS A 70 -7.88 -30.41 30.60
#